data_AF-A0A1X1W3C7-F1
#
_entry.id   AF-A0A1X1W3C7-F1
#
_cell.length_a   1.000
_cell.length_b   1.000
_cell.length_c   1.000
_cell.angle_alpha   90.00
_cell.angle_beta   90.00
_cell.angle_gamma   90.00
#
_symmetry.space_group_name_H-M   'P 1'
#
loop_
_entity.id
_entity.type
_entity.pdbx_description
1 polymer ?
#
loop_
_entity_poly.entity_id
_entity_poly.type
_entity_poly.pdbx_seq_one_letter_code
_entity_poly.pdbx_strand_id
1 'polypeptide(L)' 'MSALKIAALAFAALALTAGGLQLLAFASGGSPRHLVLGGFACAVGISVGAAVIAAVLRARR' A
#
# COMPACT_ATOMS: atom_id res chain seq x y z
N MET A 1 -10.03 2.89 18.07
CA MET A 1 -9.77 2.42 16.69
C MET A 1 -10.08 0.93 16.66
N SER A 2 -10.94 0.45 15.75
CA SER A 2 -11.22 -0.99 15.63
C SER A 2 -9.95 -1.74 15.18
N ALA A 3 -9.74 -2.95 15.69
CA ALA A 3 -8.61 -3.81 15.32
C ALA A 3 -8.49 -3.99 13.80
N LEU A 4 -9.62 -4.06 13.09
CA LEU A 4 -9.69 -4.13 11.62
C LEU A 4 -9.05 -2.91 10.93
N LYS A 5 -9.27 -1.70 11.46
CA LYS A 5 -8.69 -0.47 10.88
C LYS A 5 -7.18 -0.43 11.06
N ILE A 6 -6.69 -0.90 12.21
CA ILE A 6 -5.26 -0.97 12.50
C ILE A 6 -4.60 -2.01 11.59
N ALA A 7 -5.20 -3.19 11.45
CA ALA A 7 -4.71 -4.24 10.56
C ALA A 7 -4.67 -3.78 9.09
N ALA A 8 -5.71 -3.08 8.62
CA ALA A 8 -5.75 -2.53 7.27
C ALA A 8 -4.68 -1.45 7.04
N LEU A 9 -4.40 -0.61 8.04
CA LEU A 9 -3.36 0.41 7.94
C LEU A 9 -1.96 -0.22 7.95
N ALA A 10 -1.73 -1.23 8.79
CA ALA A 10 -0.49 -2.01 8.79
C ALA A 10 -0.27 -2.74 7.45
N PHE A 11 -1.33 -3.33 6.88
CA PHE A 11 -1.28 -3.93 5.55
C PHE A 11 -0.94 -2.89 4.47
N ALA A 12 -1.57 -1.71 4.48
CA ALA A 12 -1.27 -0.64 3.54
C ALA A 12 0.20 -0.21 3.61
N ALA A 13 0.76 -0.09 4.82
CA ALA A 13 2.16 0.24 5.02
C ALA A 13 3.10 -0.85 4.45
N LEU A 14 2.82 -2.13 4.74
CA LEU A 14 3.59 -3.25 4.21
C LEU A 14 3.47 -3.38 2.68
N ALA A 15 2.29 -3.11 2.12
CA ALA A 15 2.08 -3.13 0.67
C ALA A 15 2.90 -2.03 -0.03
N LEU A 16 2.94 -0.82 0.55
CA LEU A 16 3.75 0.29 0.04
C LEU A 16 5.25 0.01 0.12
N THR A 17 5.73 -0.59 1.22
CA THR A 17 7.15 -0.93 1.35
C THR A 17 7.54 -2.05 0.39
N ALA A 18 6.72 -3.10 0.27
CA ALA A 18 6.94 -4.18 -0.69
C ALA A 18 6.92 -3.68 -2.14
N GLY A 19 5.93 -2.85 -2.48
CA GLY A 19 5.82 -2.26 -3.81
C GLY A 19 6.98 -1.33 -4.14
N GLY A 20 7.36 -0.47 -3.19
CA GLY A 20 8.52 0.42 -3.32
C GLY A 20 9.83 -0.34 -3.50
N LEU A 21 10.04 -1.42 -2.74
CA LEU A 21 11.20 -2.31 -2.91
C LEU A 21 11.23 -2.98 -4.28
N GLN A 22 10.08 -3.39 -4.81
CA GLN A 22 9.99 -3.96 -6.16
C GLN A 22 10.28 -2.91 -7.23
N LEU A 23 9.81 -1.68 -7.07
CA LEU A 23 10.12 -0.58 -7.99
C LEU A 23 11.62 -0.22 -7.96
N LEU A 24 12.24 -0.22 -6.78
CA LEU A 24 13.68 -0.03 -6.63
C LEU A 24 14.48 -1.17 -7.27
N ALA A 25 14.01 -2.42 -7.13
CA ALA A 25 14.62 -3.58 -7.77
C ALA A 25 14.52 -3.52 -9.30
N PHE A 26 13.43 -2.95 -9.84
CA PHE A 26 13.33 -2.67 -11.28
C PHE A 26 14.34 -1.59 -11.71
N ALA A 27 14.43 -0.49 -10.95
CA ALA A 27 15.37 0.59 -11.23
C ALA A 27 16.85 0.15 -11.20
N SER A 28 17.19 -0.88 -10.40
CA SER A 28 18.54 -1.47 -10.36
C SER A 28 18.81 -2.48 -11.49
N GLY A 29 18.02 -2.48 -12.58
CA GLY A 29 18.20 -3.38 -13.73
C GLY A 29 17.44 -4.71 -13.61
N GLY A 30 16.45 -4.79 -12.71
CA GLY A 30 15.60 -5.96 -12.56
C GLY A 30 14.62 -6.18 -13.71
N SER A 31 14.10 -7.39 -13.82
CA SER A 31 13.08 -7.78 -14.81
C SER A 31 11.82 -6.90 -14.76
N PRO A 32 11.14 -6.63 -15.91
CA PRO A 32 9.90 -5.83 -15.97
C PRO A 32 8.76 -6.34 -15.08
N ARG A 33 8.78 -7.60 -14.65
CA ARG A 33 7.84 -8.12 -13.64
C ARG A 33 7.83 -7.29 -12.35
N HIS A 34 8.98 -6.74 -11.95
CA HIS A 34 9.13 -5.97 -10.72
C HIS A 34 8.43 -4.61 -10.82
N LEU A 35 8.36 -4.04 -12.03
CA LEU A 35 7.58 -2.82 -12.29
C LEU A 35 6.08 -3.09 -12.13
N VAL A 36 5.57 -4.18 -12.71
CA VAL A 36 4.13 -4.54 -12.66
C VAL A 36 3.71 -4.87 -11.22
N LEU A 37 4.45 -5.75 -10.56
CA LEU A 37 4.19 -6.14 -9.17
C LEU A 37 4.31 -4.94 -8.22
N GLY A 38 5.35 -4.12 -8.41
CA GLY A 38 5.59 -2.94 -7.58
C GLY A 38 4.51 -1.88 -7.74
N GLY A 39 4.12 -1.59 -8.98
CA GLY A 39 3.02 -0.67 -9.29
C GLY A 39 1.69 -1.15 -8.72
N PHE A 40 1.39 -2.43 -8.89
CA PHE A 40 0.18 -3.04 -8.30
C PHE A 40 0.16 -2.94 -6.77
N ALA A 41 1.25 -3.33 -6.10
CA ALA A 41 1.34 -3.26 -4.65
C ALA A 41 1.20 -1.82 -4.12
N CYS A 42 1.81 -0.84 -4.82
CA CYS A 42 1.63 0.57 -4.50
C CYS A 42 0.17 1.02 -4.65
N ALA A 43 -0.49 0.69 -5.75
CA ALA A 43 -1.89 1.05 -5.98
C ALA A 43 -2.82 0.46 -4.92
N VAL A 44 -2.60 -0.81 -4.53
CA VAL A 44 -3.34 -1.47 -3.46
C VAL A 44 -3.10 -0.79 -2.11
N GLY A 45 -1.84 -0.53 -1.76
CA GLY A 45 -1.48 0.13 -0.50
C GLY A 45 -2.10 1.52 -0.36
N ILE A 46 -2.05 2.34 -1.41
CA ILE A 46 -2.67 3.67 -1.44
C ILE A 46 -4.20 3.56 -1.29
N SER A 47 -4.83 2.63 -2.01
CA SER A 47 -6.29 2.46 -1.98
C SER A 47 -6.79 2.07 -0.58
N VAL A 48 -6.14 1.09 0.04
CA VAL A 48 -6.50 0.64 1.39
C VAL A 48 -6.24 1.74 2.42
N GLY A 49 -5.09 2.42 2.35
CA GLY A 49 -4.77 3.54 3.22
C GLY A 49 -5.79 4.67 3.11
N ALA A 50 -6.15 5.07 1.89
CA ALA A 50 -7.16 6.10 1.64
C ALA A 50 -8.54 5.69 2.17
N ALA A 51 -8.95 4.44 1.98
CA ALA A 51 -10.21 3.92 2.50
C ALA A 51 -10.25 3.97 4.04
N VAL A 52 -9.16 3.59 4.72
CA VAL A 52 -9.07 3.68 6.18
C VAL A 52 -9.15 5.13 6.65
N ILE A 53 -8.40 6.04 6.00
CA ILE A 53 -8.41 7.47 6.34
C ILE A 53 -9.82 8.04 6.16
N ALA A 54 -10.48 7.78 5.04
CA ALA A 54 -11.85 8.22 4.78
C ALA A 54 -12.83 7.68 5.82
N ALA A 55 -12.70 6.40 6.20
CA ALA A 55 -13.54 5.77 7.23
C ALA A 55 -13.28 6.33 8.63
N VAL A 56 -12.07 6.81 8.93
CA VAL A 56 -11.76 7.50 10.19
C VAL A 56 -12.35 8.91 10.18
N LEU A 57 -12.17 9.66 9.08
CA LEU A 57 -12.71 11.01 8.93
C LEU A 57 -14.24 11.02 8.99
N ARG A 58 -14.91 10.09 8.31
CA ARG A 58 -16.37 9.91 8.35
C ARG A 58 -16.86 9.62 9.76
N ALA A 59 -16.15 8.81 10.54
CA ALA A 59 -16.56 8.44 11.89
C ALA A 59 -16.34 9.56 12.93
N ARG A 60 -15.57 10.61 12.60
CA ARG A 60 -15.40 11.79 13.46
C ARG A 60 -16.41 12.90 13.18
N ARG A 61 -17.19 12.78 12.10
CA ARG A 61 -18.20 13.75 11.67
C ARG A 61 -19.57 13.32 12.17
#